data_AF-A0A1U7NBS5-F1
#
_entry.id   AF-A0A1U7NBS5-F1
#
_cell.length_a   1.000
_cell.length_b   1.000
_cell.length_c   1.000
_cell.angle_alpha   90.00
_cell.angle_beta   90.00
_cell.angle_gamma   90.00
#
_symmetry.space_group_name_H-M   'P 1'
#
loop_
_entity.id
_entity.type
_entity.pdbx_description
1 polymer ?
#
loop_
_entity_poly.entity_id
_entity_poly.type
_entity_poly.pdbx_seq_one_letter_code
_entity_poly.pdbx_strand_id
1 'polypeptide(L)'
;MAFLVTNDDGIDAPGIRALHKALFQVTSDRIAVVGPKYHQSGCGHRVNIRTVIPVEWRSQTEVSVDSTPADCVRLGVNYLYDDIEFVVSGINGGCNLGSDIYPSGTIAAAREATIHRLNAIAFSHFKRTDWEIDWELATEWTVRVLHKLLDQPSDPGTFWSVNFPHLEPDAPEPEIVFCSLCTRPLLTEFVKQEDGYLYVGDDINRKSDSGTDVDVCLSGNIAITQISLS
;
A
#
# COMPACT_ATOMS: atom_id res chain seq x y z
N MET A 1 9.12 0.38 -20.91
CA MET A 1 8.83 0.61 -19.50
C MET A 1 7.47 0.00 -19.20
N ALA A 2 7.36 -0.78 -18.14
CA ALA A 2 6.12 -1.32 -17.66
C ALA A 2 5.98 -1.12 -16.14
N PHE A 3 4.73 -1.01 -15.70
CA PHE A 3 4.36 -0.94 -14.30
C PHE A 3 3.90 -2.31 -13.80
N LEU A 4 4.25 -2.61 -12.55
CA LEU A 4 3.69 -3.73 -11.81
C LEU A 4 2.73 -3.20 -10.74
N VAL A 5 1.48 -3.65 -10.78
CA VAL A 5 0.46 -3.40 -9.76
C VAL A 5 0.33 -4.64 -8.87
N THR A 6 0.35 -4.46 -7.55
CA THR A 6 0.19 -5.53 -6.56
C THR A 6 -0.54 -5.03 -5.31
N ASN A 7 -0.83 -5.89 -4.34
CA ASN A 7 -1.42 -5.54 -3.04
C ASN A 7 -1.20 -6.66 -2.01
N ASP A 8 -1.75 -6.49 -0.80
CA ASP A 8 -1.91 -7.55 0.20
C ASP A 8 -3.36 -8.01 0.43
N ASP A 9 -4.35 -7.28 -0.08
CA ASP A 9 -5.76 -7.71 0.02
C ASP A 9 -6.13 -8.89 -0.89
N GLY A 10 -5.30 -9.16 -1.90
CA GLY A 10 -5.50 -10.18 -2.92
C GLY A 10 -5.95 -9.62 -4.27
N ILE A 11 -5.68 -10.37 -5.34
CA ILE A 11 -5.86 -9.93 -6.73
C ILE A 11 -7.33 -9.64 -7.12
N ASP A 12 -8.29 -10.18 -6.37
CA ASP A 12 -9.73 -9.95 -6.57
C ASP A 12 -10.27 -8.77 -5.75
N ALA A 13 -9.44 -8.14 -4.92
CA ALA A 13 -9.87 -7.04 -4.08
C ALA A 13 -10.25 -5.80 -4.91
N PRO A 14 -11.24 -5.00 -4.46
CA PRO A 14 -11.63 -3.79 -5.18
C PRO A 14 -10.49 -2.75 -5.22
N GLY A 15 -9.65 -2.67 -4.18
CA GLY A 15 -8.57 -1.70 -4.08
C GLY A 15 -7.48 -1.84 -5.15
N ILE A 16 -7.11 -3.06 -5.55
CA ILE A 16 -6.14 -3.27 -6.63
C ILE A 16 -6.72 -2.91 -8.01
N ARG A 17 -8.04 -3.06 -8.18
CA ARG A 17 -8.75 -2.62 -9.40
C ARG A 17 -8.83 -1.10 -9.47
N ALA A 18 -9.09 -0.44 -8.34
CA ALA A 18 -9.04 1.01 -8.23
C ALA A 18 -7.64 1.55 -8.56
N LEU A 19 -6.57 0.96 -8.00
CA LEU A 19 -5.19 1.33 -8.31
C LEU A 19 -4.86 1.16 -9.79
N HIS A 20 -5.19 0.00 -10.36
CA HIS A 20 -5.00 -0.27 -11.79
C HIS A 20 -5.74 0.76 -12.65
N LYS A 21 -7.00 1.08 -12.32
CA LYS A 21 -7.81 2.08 -13.03
C LYS A 21 -7.20 3.48 -12.94
N ALA A 22 -6.67 3.88 -11.78
CA ALA A 22 -6.00 5.16 -11.62
C ALA A 22 -4.71 5.24 -12.46
N LEU A 23 -3.89 4.19 -12.39
CA LEU A 23 -2.64 4.13 -13.14
C LEU A 23 -2.87 4.18 -14.66
N PHE A 24 -3.87 3.45 -15.16
CA PHE A 24 -4.26 3.47 -16.57
C PHE A 24 -4.68 4.87 -17.08
N GLN A 25 -5.13 5.77 -16.20
CA GLN A 25 -5.52 7.14 -16.59
C GLN A 25 -4.32 8.08 -16.73
N VAL A 26 -3.18 7.77 -16.09
CA VAL A 26 -2.02 8.68 -16.02
C VAL A 26 -0.85 8.24 -16.88
N THR A 27 -0.83 7.00 -17.38
CA THR A 27 0.21 6.49 -18.27
C THR A 27 -0.35 5.67 -19.42
N SER A 28 0.35 5.70 -20.55
CA SER A 28 0.14 4.80 -21.70
C SER A 28 1.05 3.56 -21.69
N ASP A 29 1.92 3.45 -20.68
CA ASP A 29 2.82 2.31 -20.53
C ASP A 29 2.07 1.03 -20.20
N ARG A 30 2.74 -0.11 -20.41
CA ARG A 30 2.16 -1.42 -20.10
C ARG A 30 1.96 -1.57 -18.60
N ILE A 31 0.81 -2.08 -18.19
CA ILE A 31 0.49 -2.38 -16.79
C ILE A 31 0.29 -3.89 -16.62
N ALA A 32 1.08 -4.50 -15.74
CA ALA A 32 0.91 -5.87 -15.29
C ALA A 32 0.35 -5.89 -13.86
N VAL A 33 -0.60 -6.78 -13.59
CA VAL A 33 -1.19 -6.99 -12.26
C VAL A 33 -0.72 -8.35 -11.75
N VAL A 34 0.06 -8.35 -10.67
CA VAL A 34 0.51 -9.58 -10.02
C VAL A 34 0.16 -9.48 -8.54
N GLY A 35 -0.86 -10.21 -8.12
CA GLY A 35 -1.41 -10.09 -6.76
C GLY A 35 -1.49 -11.43 -6.05
N PRO A 36 -1.51 -11.44 -4.70
CA PRO A 36 -1.76 -12.64 -3.92
C PRO A 36 -3.10 -13.28 -4.28
N LYS A 37 -3.17 -14.60 -4.28
CA LYS A 37 -4.42 -15.35 -4.47
C LYS A 37 -5.43 -15.10 -3.35
N TYR A 38 -4.92 -14.90 -2.13
CA TYR A 38 -5.70 -14.70 -0.92
C TYR A 38 -5.20 -13.48 -0.16
N HIS A 39 -6.02 -12.98 0.75
CA HIS A 39 -5.68 -11.89 1.66
C HIS A 39 -4.47 -12.23 2.55
N GLN A 40 -3.53 -11.29 2.69
CA GLN A 40 -2.24 -11.43 3.37
C GLN A 40 -1.99 -10.34 4.43
N SER A 41 -3.02 -9.78 5.07
CA SER A 41 -2.85 -8.75 6.10
C SER A 41 -1.84 -9.13 7.18
N GLY A 42 -1.05 -8.14 7.59
CA GLY A 42 -0.10 -8.30 8.69
C GLY A 42 1.07 -9.27 8.41
N CYS A 43 1.28 -9.67 7.15
CA CYS A 43 2.34 -10.63 6.82
C CYS A 43 3.75 -10.05 6.98
N GLY A 44 3.88 -8.73 7.09
CA GLY A 44 5.15 -8.01 7.03
C GLY A 44 5.91 -8.32 5.74
N HIS A 45 7.23 -8.21 5.81
CA HIS A 45 8.13 -8.54 4.70
C HIS A 45 8.52 -10.02 4.69
N ARG A 46 7.53 -10.90 4.55
CA ARG A 46 7.76 -12.34 4.42
C ARG A 46 8.00 -12.71 2.96
N VAL A 47 8.93 -13.64 2.72
CA VAL A 47 9.24 -14.19 1.39
C VAL A 47 9.37 -15.71 1.47
N ASN A 48 8.88 -16.42 0.45
CA ASN A 48 8.96 -17.88 0.39
C ASN A 48 10.28 -18.34 -0.23
N ILE A 49 11.07 -19.10 0.53
CA ILE A 49 12.37 -19.64 0.10
C ILE A 49 12.46 -21.16 0.20
N ARG A 50 11.36 -21.85 0.54
CA ARG A 50 11.37 -23.28 0.91
C ARG A 50 10.43 -24.13 0.07
N THR A 51 9.35 -23.56 -0.45
CA THR A 51 8.36 -24.32 -1.21
C THR A 51 8.11 -23.71 -2.57
N VAL A 52 7.56 -24.52 -3.47
CA VAL A 52 7.09 -24.05 -4.78
C VAL A 52 5.96 -23.04 -4.55
N ILE A 53 5.98 -21.94 -5.30
CA ILE A 53 4.92 -20.93 -5.30
C ILE A 53 3.99 -21.20 -6.50
N PRO A 54 2.74 -21.64 -6.27
CA PRO A 54 1.75 -21.77 -7.34
C PRO A 54 1.43 -20.41 -7.97
N VAL A 55 1.33 -20.37 -9.29
CA VAL A 55 0.91 -19.20 -10.07
C VAL A 55 -0.21 -19.58 -11.03
N GLU A 56 -1.15 -18.68 -11.22
CA GLU A 56 -2.30 -18.85 -12.12
C GLU A 56 -2.41 -17.61 -13.02
N TRP A 57 -2.26 -17.81 -14.33
CA TRP A 57 -2.45 -16.77 -15.33
C TRP A 57 -3.94 -16.58 -15.61
N ARG A 58 -4.45 -15.37 -15.36
CA ARG A 58 -5.84 -14.98 -15.69
C ARG A 58 -5.94 -14.28 -17.03
N SER A 59 -4.86 -13.61 -17.43
CA SER A 59 -4.68 -13.02 -18.75
C SER A 59 -3.19 -12.89 -19.04
N GLN A 60 -2.80 -12.25 -20.14
CA GLN A 60 -1.40 -11.94 -20.43
C GLN A 60 -0.79 -10.92 -19.45
N THR A 61 -1.62 -10.11 -18.79
CA THR A 61 -1.19 -9.03 -17.89
C THR A 61 -1.71 -9.21 -16.47
N GLU A 62 -2.36 -10.33 -16.14
CA GLU A 62 -2.91 -10.58 -14.81
C GLU A 62 -2.55 -11.98 -14.31
N VAL A 63 -1.81 -12.04 -13.19
CA VAL A 63 -1.30 -13.28 -12.60
C VAL A 63 -1.61 -13.33 -11.11
N SER A 64 -2.32 -14.36 -10.69
CA SER A 64 -2.55 -14.69 -9.28
C SER A 64 -1.41 -15.53 -8.75
N VAL A 65 -0.89 -15.18 -7.58
CA VAL A 65 0.25 -15.85 -6.94
C VAL A 65 -0.17 -16.35 -5.56
N ASP A 66 -0.02 -17.65 -5.28
CA ASP A 66 -0.34 -18.22 -3.96
C ASP A 66 0.85 -18.03 -3.00
N SER A 67 1.18 -16.77 -2.70
CA SER A 67 2.20 -16.37 -1.73
C SER A 67 2.00 -14.90 -1.31
N THR A 68 3.06 -14.31 -0.73
CA THR A 68 3.08 -12.96 -0.18
C THR A 68 3.19 -11.86 -1.25
N PRO A 69 2.86 -10.60 -0.90
CA PRO A 69 3.06 -9.45 -1.80
C PRO A 69 4.51 -9.27 -2.25
N ALA A 70 5.48 -9.51 -1.36
CA ALA A 70 6.90 -9.45 -1.71
C ALA A 70 7.27 -10.53 -2.74
N ASP A 71 6.74 -11.75 -2.61
CA ASP A 71 6.93 -12.78 -3.63
C ASP A 71 6.25 -12.43 -4.97
N CYS A 72 5.10 -11.76 -4.94
CA CYS A 72 4.44 -11.24 -6.15
C CYS A 72 5.36 -10.28 -6.91
N VAL A 73 6.01 -9.36 -6.19
CA VAL A 73 7.00 -8.44 -6.78
C VAL A 73 8.20 -9.19 -7.34
N ARG A 74 8.78 -10.14 -6.58
CA ARG A 74 9.92 -10.94 -7.05
C ARG A 74 9.62 -11.72 -8.31
N LEU A 75 8.47 -12.38 -8.37
CA LEU A 75 8.05 -13.14 -9.55
C LEU A 75 7.77 -12.20 -10.71
N GLY A 76 7.00 -11.12 -10.47
CA GLY A 76 6.66 -10.10 -11.46
C GLY A 76 7.89 -9.52 -12.16
N VAL A 77 8.86 -9.08 -11.38
CA VAL A 77 10.05 -8.35 -11.85
C VAL A 77 11.11 -9.28 -12.43
N ASN A 78 11.33 -10.46 -11.85
CA ASN A 78 12.47 -11.30 -12.25
C ASN A 78 12.12 -12.42 -13.24
N TYR A 79 10.84 -12.77 -13.39
CA TYR A 79 10.46 -14.00 -14.10
C TYR A 79 9.20 -13.89 -14.98
N LEU A 80 8.23 -13.06 -14.63
CA LEU A 80 6.96 -12.98 -15.37
C LEU A 80 7.01 -11.92 -16.48
N TYR A 81 7.79 -10.85 -16.29
CA TYR A 81 7.88 -9.72 -17.20
C TYR A 81 9.31 -9.16 -17.24
N ASP A 82 9.81 -8.82 -18.44
CA ASP A 82 11.21 -8.43 -18.66
C ASP A 82 11.51 -6.92 -18.51
N ASP A 83 10.49 -6.06 -18.45
CA ASP A 83 10.62 -4.59 -18.57
C ASP A 83 9.90 -3.80 -17.46
N ILE A 84 9.67 -4.44 -16.30
CA ILE A 84 9.11 -3.75 -15.13
C ILE A 84 10.16 -2.78 -14.58
N GLU A 85 9.82 -1.49 -14.52
CA GLU A 85 10.71 -0.44 -14.00
C GLU A 85 10.09 0.30 -12.80
N PHE A 86 8.80 0.12 -12.57
CA PHE A 86 8.04 0.80 -11.51
C PHE A 86 7.02 -0.14 -10.89
N VAL A 87 6.93 -0.14 -9.55
CA VAL A 87 5.95 -0.93 -8.81
C VAL A 87 4.98 -0.03 -8.04
N VAL A 88 3.69 -0.25 -8.19
CA VAL A 88 2.67 0.37 -7.34
C VAL A 88 1.94 -0.70 -6.53
N SER A 89 1.79 -0.47 -5.23
CA SER A 89 1.13 -1.41 -4.32
C SER A 89 -0.10 -0.79 -3.67
N GLY A 90 -1.20 -1.54 -3.56
CA GLY A 90 -2.46 -1.10 -2.94
C GLY A 90 -3.64 -1.15 -3.91
N ILE A 91 -4.69 -0.34 -3.74
CA ILE A 91 -4.93 0.53 -2.58
C ILE A 91 -5.37 -0.35 -1.41
N ASN A 92 -4.62 -0.34 -0.31
CA ASN A 92 -4.94 -1.17 0.87
C ASN A 92 -6.19 -0.67 1.60
N GLY A 93 -7.05 -1.61 2.01
CA GLY A 93 -8.25 -1.37 2.83
C GLY A 93 -7.96 -1.11 4.32
N GLY A 94 -7.02 -0.21 4.61
CA GLY A 94 -6.56 0.18 5.94
C GLY A 94 -5.30 1.03 5.83
N CYS A 95 -5.06 1.95 6.78
CA CYS A 95 -3.88 2.80 6.69
C CYS A 95 -2.59 2.05 7.06
N ASN A 96 -1.46 2.52 6.53
CA ASN A 96 -0.12 2.12 6.96
C ASN A 96 0.64 3.37 7.38
N LEU A 97 0.41 3.81 8.61
CA LEU A 97 0.94 5.05 9.17
C LEU A 97 1.86 4.76 10.35
N GLY A 98 2.92 5.55 10.51
CA GLY A 98 3.91 5.36 11.58
C GLY A 98 4.45 3.92 11.63
N SER A 99 4.32 3.25 12.77
CA SER A 99 4.82 1.87 12.94
C SER A 99 4.04 0.79 12.15
N ASP A 100 2.89 1.09 11.56
CA ASP A 100 2.10 0.12 10.78
C ASP A 100 2.84 -0.32 9.51
N ILE A 101 3.86 0.44 9.09
CA ILE A 101 4.68 0.14 7.91
C ILE A 101 5.50 -1.16 8.03
N TYR A 102 5.74 -1.65 9.24
CA TYR A 102 6.55 -2.85 9.49
C TYR A 102 5.76 -4.15 9.26
N PRO A 103 4.55 -4.32 9.82
CA PRO A 103 3.73 -5.50 9.55
C PRO A 103 2.95 -5.43 8.21
N SER A 104 2.92 -4.29 7.53
CA SER A 104 2.16 -4.12 6.28
C SER A 104 2.73 -4.91 5.10
N GLY A 105 1.86 -5.67 4.43
CA GLY A 105 2.17 -6.37 3.18
C GLY A 105 2.21 -5.43 1.97
N THR A 106 1.30 -4.45 1.91
CA THR A 106 1.30 -3.38 0.91
C THR A 106 2.63 -2.59 0.94
N ILE A 107 3.11 -2.22 2.13
CA ILE A 107 4.42 -1.57 2.26
C ILE A 107 5.57 -2.54 1.93
N ALA A 108 5.46 -3.82 2.32
CA ALA A 108 6.49 -4.80 2.00
C ALA A 108 6.67 -5.00 0.48
N ALA A 109 5.62 -4.90 -0.32
CA ALA A 109 5.73 -4.95 -1.77
C ALA A 109 6.52 -3.76 -2.34
N ALA A 110 6.20 -2.53 -1.91
CA ALA A 110 6.97 -1.34 -2.30
C ALA A 110 8.44 -1.42 -1.82
N ARG A 111 8.65 -1.92 -0.59
CA ARG A 111 9.98 -2.17 -0.03
C ARG A 111 10.77 -3.17 -0.87
N GLU A 112 10.15 -4.28 -1.27
CA GLU A 112 10.77 -5.30 -2.12
C GLU A 112 11.17 -4.71 -3.48
N ALA A 113 10.29 -3.93 -4.12
CA ALA A 113 10.63 -3.24 -5.38
C ALA A 113 11.86 -2.33 -5.23
N THR A 114 11.92 -1.59 -4.13
CA THR A 114 13.05 -0.71 -3.79
C THR A 114 14.35 -1.49 -3.60
N ILE A 115 14.29 -2.68 -2.99
CA ILE A 115 15.44 -3.59 -2.85
C ILE A 115 15.95 -4.03 -4.23
N HIS A 116 15.04 -4.24 -5.20
CA HIS A 116 15.37 -4.50 -6.61
C HIS A 116 15.75 -3.23 -7.39
N ARG A 117 15.94 -2.09 -6.71
CA ARG A 117 16.30 -0.79 -7.28
C ARG A 117 15.28 -0.24 -8.27
N LEU A 118 14.01 -0.58 -8.09
CA LEU A 118 12.89 -0.03 -8.84
C LEU A 118 12.23 1.09 -8.05
N ASN A 119 11.64 2.04 -8.77
CA ASN A 119 10.79 3.05 -8.15
C ASN A 119 9.51 2.40 -7.63
N ALA A 120 9.04 2.86 -6.47
CA ALA A 120 7.86 2.29 -5.85
C ALA A 120 6.98 3.31 -5.12
N ILE A 121 5.66 3.09 -5.20
CA ILE A 121 4.66 3.81 -4.41
C ILE A 121 3.68 2.81 -3.80
N ALA A 122 3.49 2.90 -2.48
CA ALA A 122 2.43 2.18 -1.76
C ALA A 122 1.26 3.12 -1.45
N PHE A 123 0.05 2.66 -1.71
CA PHE A 123 -1.20 3.38 -1.46
C PHE A 123 -2.06 2.64 -0.45
N SER A 124 -2.54 3.38 0.54
CA SER A 124 -3.37 2.87 1.63
C SER A 124 -4.50 3.84 1.92
N HIS A 125 -5.66 3.33 2.34
CA HIS A 125 -6.81 4.18 2.68
C HIS A 125 -7.20 3.97 4.13
N PHE A 126 -7.32 5.05 4.91
CA PHE A 126 -7.83 4.95 6.27
C PHE A 126 -9.27 4.42 6.25
N LYS A 127 -9.54 3.37 7.02
CA LYS A 127 -10.86 2.74 7.10
C LYS A 127 -11.31 2.73 8.56
N ARG A 128 -12.44 3.37 8.85
CA ARG A 128 -13.15 3.24 10.13
C ARG A 128 -14.03 1.99 10.08
N THR A 129 -14.18 1.29 11.20
CA THR A 129 -14.89 -0.01 11.28
C THR A 129 -16.31 0.02 10.71
N ASP A 130 -17.03 1.14 10.89
CA ASP A 130 -18.44 1.25 10.49
C ASP A 130 -18.64 1.81 9.06
N TRP A 131 -17.57 2.02 8.29
CA TRP A 131 -17.60 2.75 7.02
C TRP A 131 -16.95 1.93 5.90
N GLU A 132 -17.58 1.93 4.74
CA GLU A 132 -17.00 1.35 3.52
C GLU A 132 -16.16 2.38 2.77
N ILE A 133 -15.13 1.89 2.07
CA ILE A 133 -14.27 2.74 1.26
C ILE A 133 -14.99 3.05 -0.06
N ASP A 134 -15.07 4.33 -0.41
CA ASP A 134 -15.42 4.76 -1.76
C ASP A 134 -14.22 4.57 -2.69
N TRP A 135 -14.23 3.47 -3.44
CA TRP A 135 -13.15 3.13 -4.37
C TRP A 135 -13.10 4.05 -5.59
N GLU A 136 -14.19 4.71 -5.95
CA GLU A 136 -14.19 5.68 -7.04
C GLU A 136 -13.44 6.94 -6.61
N LEU A 137 -13.77 7.47 -5.42
CA LEU A 137 -13.05 8.60 -4.83
C LEU A 137 -11.57 8.27 -4.57
N ALA A 138 -11.27 7.07 -4.05
CA ALA A 138 -9.90 6.62 -3.87
C ALA A 138 -9.12 6.54 -5.20
N THR A 139 -9.79 6.17 -6.29
CA THR A 139 -9.21 6.19 -7.65
C THR A 139 -8.87 7.62 -8.06
N GLU A 140 -9.77 8.58 -7.85
CA GLU A 140 -9.56 9.99 -8.20
C GLU A 140 -8.40 10.61 -7.42
N TRP A 141 -8.31 10.36 -6.12
CA TRP A 141 -7.18 10.79 -5.30
C TRP A 141 -5.87 10.13 -5.72
N THR A 142 -5.91 8.85 -6.09
CA THR A 142 -4.73 8.15 -6.62
C THR A 142 -4.24 8.80 -7.92
N VAL A 143 -5.13 9.18 -8.83
CA VAL A 143 -4.76 9.92 -10.06
C VAL A 143 -4.08 11.25 -9.70
N ARG A 144 -4.66 12.03 -8.76
CA ARG A 144 -4.08 13.30 -8.30
C ARG A 144 -2.67 13.11 -7.73
N VAL A 145 -2.44 12.06 -6.95
CA VAL A 145 -1.14 11.76 -6.35
C VAL A 145 -0.14 11.25 -7.39
N LEU A 146 -0.55 10.35 -8.29
CA LEU A 146 0.33 9.83 -9.34
C LEU A 146 0.86 10.93 -10.25
N HIS A 147 0.04 11.92 -10.60
CA HIS A 147 0.51 13.10 -11.35
C HIS A 147 1.61 13.91 -10.64
N LYS A 148 1.72 13.82 -9.31
CA LYS A 148 2.78 14.48 -8.54
C LYS A 148 4.02 13.60 -8.40
N LEU A 149 3.84 12.29 -8.21
CA LEU A 149 4.92 11.40 -7.79
C LEU A 149 5.60 10.66 -8.95
N LEU A 150 4.93 10.42 -10.08
CA LEU A 150 5.53 9.66 -11.19
C LEU A 150 6.77 10.34 -11.76
N ASP A 151 6.77 11.67 -11.84
CA ASP A 151 7.90 12.45 -12.34
C ASP A 151 8.86 12.93 -11.23
N GLN A 152 8.59 12.59 -9.97
CA GLN A 152 9.47 12.97 -8.88
C GLN A 152 10.61 11.96 -8.70
N PRO A 153 11.87 12.42 -8.66
CA PRO A 153 12.99 11.54 -8.33
C PRO A 153 12.86 11.06 -6.88
N SER A 154 12.81 9.75 -6.67
CA SER A 154 13.05 9.16 -5.36
C SER A 154 14.55 8.91 -5.17
N ASP A 155 15.06 9.22 -3.98
CA ASP A 155 16.43 8.90 -3.63
C ASP A 155 16.67 7.37 -3.69
N PRO A 156 17.85 6.91 -4.13
CA PRO A 156 18.17 5.49 -4.13
C PRO A 156 17.94 4.85 -2.76
N GLY A 157 17.22 3.73 -2.74
CA GLY A 157 16.88 3.05 -1.48
C GLY A 157 15.67 3.64 -0.74
N THR A 158 14.84 4.44 -1.43
CA THR A 158 13.60 4.98 -0.89
C THR A 158 12.39 4.64 -1.75
N PHE A 159 11.21 4.66 -1.13
CA PHE A 159 9.90 4.58 -1.80
C PHE A 159 8.90 5.54 -1.17
N TRP A 160 7.81 5.81 -1.88
CA TRP A 160 6.72 6.65 -1.37
C TRP A 160 5.64 5.81 -0.70
N SER A 161 5.19 6.23 0.48
CA SER A 161 3.99 5.75 1.14
C SER A 161 2.93 6.84 1.13
N VAL A 162 1.75 6.52 0.62
CA VAL A 162 0.61 7.42 0.46
C VAL A 162 -0.54 6.87 1.28
N ASN A 163 -1.07 7.69 2.19
CA ASN A 163 -2.24 7.34 2.98
C ASN A 163 -3.36 8.33 2.72
N PHE A 164 -4.50 7.83 2.23
CA PHE A 164 -5.70 8.62 2.07
C PHE A 164 -6.46 8.73 3.40
N PRO A 165 -6.97 9.92 3.75
CA PRO A 165 -7.81 10.09 4.90
C PRO A 165 -9.18 9.44 4.65
N HIS A 166 -9.95 9.24 5.72
CA HIS A 166 -11.38 9.01 5.59
C HIS A 166 -12.10 10.29 6.00
N LEU A 167 -12.84 10.89 5.07
CA LEU A 167 -13.48 12.18 5.26
C LEU A 167 -14.92 12.02 5.72
N GLU A 168 -15.36 12.91 6.60
CA GLU A 168 -16.79 13.07 6.89
C GLU A 168 -17.50 13.68 5.65
N PRO A 169 -18.81 13.46 5.44
CA PRO A 169 -19.53 13.82 4.21
C PRO A 169 -19.40 15.29 3.78
N ASP A 170 -19.23 16.21 4.74
CA ASP A 170 -19.11 17.66 4.50
C ASP A 170 -17.67 18.18 4.69
N ALA A 171 -16.69 17.29 4.84
CA ALA A 171 -15.29 17.70 4.94
C ALA A 171 -14.81 18.29 3.61
N PRO A 172 -13.89 19.28 3.65
CA PRO A 172 -13.29 19.80 2.44
C PRO A 172 -12.50 18.73 1.69
N GLU A 173 -12.31 18.93 0.39
CA GLU A 173 -11.40 18.11 -0.42
C GLU A 173 -10.01 18.07 0.24
N PRO A 174 -9.38 16.88 0.35
CA PRO A 174 -8.15 16.76 1.10
C PRO A 174 -6.98 17.35 0.29
N GLU A 175 -6.11 18.05 1.00
CA GLU A 175 -4.86 18.54 0.45
C GLU A 175 -3.82 17.42 0.41
N ILE A 176 -2.89 17.51 -0.54
CA ILE A 176 -1.74 16.60 -0.61
C ILE A 176 -0.60 17.21 0.19
N VAL A 177 -0.18 16.53 1.26
CA VAL A 177 0.82 17.02 2.20
C VAL A 177 1.99 16.04 2.29
N PHE A 178 3.20 16.53 2.03
CA PHE A 178 4.43 15.79 2.29
C PHE A 178 4.79 15.92 3.78
N CYS A 179 5.04 14.79 4.42
CA CYS A 179 5.20 14.70 5.88
C CYS A 179 6.31 13.72 6.27
N SER A 180 6.66 13.72 7.56
CA SER A 180 7.59 12.75 8.14
C SER A 180 6.85 11.53 8.68
N LEU A 181 7.55 10.40 8.76
CA LEU A 181 7.02 9.20 9.40
C LEU A 181 6.86 9.41 10.91
N CYS A 182 5.68 9.15 11.45
CA CYS A 182 5.44 9.19 12.89
C CYS A 182 6.24 8.09 13.60
N THR A 183 6.93 8.45 14.69
CA THR A 183 7.68 7.51 15.54
C THR A 183 7.05 7.28 16.91
N ARG A 184 5.87 7.88 17.15
CA ARG A 184 5.10 7.62 18.36
C ARG A 184 4.65 6.15 18.38
N PRO A 185 4.66 5.49 19.55
CA PRO A 185 4.25 4.11 19.65
C PRO A 185 2.76 3.98 19.32
N LEU A 186 2.42 2.99 18.49
CA LEU A 186 1.05 2.53 18.35
C LEU A 186 0.56 1.99 19.69
N LEU A 187 -0.72 2.22 20.00
CA LEU A 187 -1.34 1.66 21.19
C LEU A 187 -1.48 0.15 21.02
N THR A 188 -0.69 -0.62 21.76
CA THR A 188 -0.73 -2.09 21.74
C THR A 188 -1.42 -2.62 23.00
N GLU A 189 -2.72 -2.39 23.10
CA GLU A 189 -3.52 -2.82 24.24
C GLU A 189 -4.12 -4.22 24.03
N PHE A 190 -4.24 -4.94 25.14
CA PHE A 190 -4.86 -6.26 25.16
C PHE A 190 -5.86 -6.33 26.30
N VAL A 191 -7.07 -6.79 25.99
CA VAL A 191 -8.10 -7.05 27.00
C VAL A 191 -8.11 -8.54 27.31
N LYS A 192 -8.00 -8.87 28.60
CA LYS A 192 -8.09 -10.26 29.06
C LYS A 192 -9.50 -10.80 28.83
N GLN A 193 -9.60 -11.98 28.21
CA GLN A 193 -10.80 -12.79 28.08
C GLN A 193 -10.65 -14.11 28.86
N GLU A 194 -11.68 -14.95 28.86
CA GLU A 194 -11.73 -16.21 29.63
C GLU A 194 -10.51 -17.11 29.33
N ASP A 195 -10.19 -17.31 28.05
CA ASP A 195 -9.12 -18.21 27.60
C ASP A 195 -7.91 -17.49 26.97
N GLY A 196 -7.77 -16.17 27.16
CA GLY A 196 -6.64 -15.46 26.55
C GLY A 196 -6.71 -13.94 26.59
N TYR A 197 -6.11 -13.31 25.59
CA TYR A 197 -6.03 -11.87 25.43
C TYR A 197 -6.46 -11.49 24.01
N LEU A 198 -7.38 -10.54 23.91
CA LEU A 198 -7.79 -9.95 22.64
C LEU A 198 -7.03 -8.64 22.44
N TYR A 199 -6.37 -8.49 21.30
CA TYR A 199 -5.81 -7.21 20.88
C TYR A 199 -6.93 -6.18 20.67
N VAL A 200 -6.77 -4.99 21.24
CA VAL A 200 -7.68 -3.86 21.06
C VAL A 200 -6.85 -2.70 20.52
N GLY A 201 -7.01 -2.43 19.23
CA GLY A 201 -6.42 -1.28 18.57
C GLY A 201 -7.31 -0.05 18.69
N ASP A 202 -6.69 1.12 18.67
CA ASP A 202 -7.38 2.41 18.53
C ASP A 202 -6.64 3.28 17.50
N ASP A 203 -6.99 3.09 16.24
CA ASP A 203 -6.35 3.80 15.12
C ASP A 203 -6.79 5.27 15.03
N ILE A 204 -7.88 5.64 15.72
CA ILE A 204 -8.47 6.98 15.71
C ILE A 204 -7.80 7.87 16.76
N ASN A 205 -7.64 7.39 18.00
CA ASN A 205 -7.09 8.18 19.10
C ASN A 205 -5.59 7.96 19.32
N ARG A 206 -4.88 7.41 18.32
CA ARG A 206 -3.43 7.25 18.39
C ARG A 206 -2.71 8.60 18.51
N LYS A 207 -1.64 8.62 19.29
CA LYS A 207 -0.82 9.82 19.48
C LYS A 207 0.04 10.06 18.24
N SER A 208 0.19 11.32 17.88
CA SER A 208 1.05 11.78 16.79
C SER A 208 1.88 13.00 17.21
N ASP A 209 2.95 13.25 16.48
CA ASP A 209 3.63 14.54 16.50
C ASP A 209 3.17 15.38 15.31
N SER A 210 3.13 16.70 15.47
CA SER A 210 2.64 17.59 14.42
C SER A 210 3.47 17.46 13.12
N GLY A 211 2.78 17.41 11.98
CA GLY A 211 3.42 17.28 10.67
C GLY A 211 3.91 15.87 10.32
N THR A 212 3.57 14.87 11.14
CA THR A 212 3.78 13.46 10.81
C THR A 212 2.64 12.90 9.97
N ASP A 213 2.88 11.78 9.30
CA ASP A 213 1.89 11.06 8.50
C ASP A 213 0.60 10.74 9.26
N VAL A 214 0.71 10.33 10.53
CA VAL A 214 -0.45 10.10 11.40
C VAL A 214 -1.24 11.39 11.61
N ASP A 215 -0.56 12.49 11.97
CA ASP A 215 -1.20 13.79 12.20
C ASP A 215 -1.91 14.30 10.94
N VAL A 216 -1.22 14.26 9.80
CA VAL A 216 -1.74 14.70 8.51
C VAL A 216 -2.95 13.89 8.08
N CYS A 217 -2.86 12.55 8.13
CA CYS A 217 -3.95 11.69 7.68
C CYS A 217 -5.18 11.83 8.59
N LEU A 218 -4.99 11.84 9.91
CA LEU A 218 -6.09 12.01 10.86
C LEU A 218 -6.69 13.43 10.84
N SER A 219 -5.96 14.43 10.34
CA SER A 219 -6.48 15.78 10.10
C SER A 219 -7.38 15.90 8.86
N GLY A 220 -7.54 14.81 8.09
CA GLY A 220 -8.35 14.79 6.87
C GLY A 220 -7.57 15.15 5.60
N ASN A 221 -6.24 15.05 5.59
CA ASN A 221 -5.41 15.32 4.41
C ASN A 221 -4.73 14.04 3.89
N ILE A 222 -4.32 14.05 2.62
CA ILE A 222 -3.55 12.97 2.02
C ILE A 222 -2.10 13.08 2.50
N ALA A 223 -1.64 12.08 3.25
CA ALA A 223 -0.29 12.02 3.77
C ALA A 223 0.64 11.30 2.79
N ILE A 224 1.73 11.97 2.39
CA ILE A 224 2.79 11.40 1.55
C ILE A 224 4.10 11.41 2.33
N THR A 225 4.68 10.22 2.53
CA THR A 225 5.93 10.04 3.27
C THR A 225 6.94 9.29 2.42
N GLN A 226 8.18 9.76 2.39
CA GLN A 226 9.30 9.02 1.81
C GLN A 226 9.87 8.08 2.87
N ILE A 227 9.93 6.78 2.56
CA ILE A 227 10.44 5.74 3.47
C ILE A 227 11.79 5.27 2.95
N SER A 228 12.80 5.23 3.84
CA SER A 228 14.12 4.68 3.54
C SER A 228 14.25 3.22 3.96
N LEU A 229 15.08 2.46 3.24
CA LEU A 229 15.51 1.12 3.64
C LEU A 229 16.55 1.12 4.79
N SER A 230 17.19 2.27 5.06
CA SER A 230 18.33 2.43 5.97
C SER A 230 17.95 2.70 7.43
#